data_AF-A0A7S3NSW6-F1
#
_entry.id   AF-A0A7S3NSW6-F1
#
_cell.length_a   1.000
_cell.length_b   1.000
_cell.length_c   1.000
_cell.angle_alpha   90.00
_cell.angle_beta   90.00
_cell.angle_gamma   90.00
#
_symmetry.space_group_name_H-M   'P 1'
#
loop_
_entity.id
_entity.type
_entity.pdbx_description
1 polymer ?
#
loop_
_entity_poly.entity_id
_entity_poly.type
_entity_poly.pdbx_seq_one_letter_code
_entity_poly.pdbx_strand_id
1 'polypeptide(L)'
;GNCCGDSKEAKIKLYEERLYALCIKYNFDIDVNQPLSFNEMFRRENCNEMGEQFNEDSSKIIIMEFRKFLFITAAEMSRIRRTTGYKKLNPRQFNDGKTAVCYECPYNAPPYVDRVWRAVIAYDAKYKDICYKLCFGYLLRKDPRANLDLSFKRYNDCRLDLYKRCEKVVPFHNCWPKYHTQEEFYNDFVYTVWASPTTINNFKLHLATVPVQPGTINAQLLIENSKKIKSDFQRSFPPECQGRPNGQQNTMNMAAVVNHPFLKTQDPNWRAGALVRIMSEYLPFNFDQYISQELMVSIDQAQDMIFEYRRFLLLYGLTNFKLYPSEQIEKVWLIHMSFGVNYIDFCSKTINFVPYHVPFTGNTTGYDDRTEYNNTLGFYTAIFGVQPCSSCWPPAELRFNVENFQCMFINLIRLAGFFWAHQLGNLSNGSPTLAPRKNMGETPQYVEKKEKMKHKKGSKAGMIAAGVAVGAGVILVGGGLALVAYPDAVDYNDTNLLDTITDGLHDGLSALGELSFG
;
A
#
# COMPACT_ATOMS: atom_id res chain seq x y z
N GLY A 1 -13.79 -3.71 -50.30
CA GLY A 1 -15.26 -3.84 -50.18
C GLY A 1 -15.60 -4.18 -48.74
N ASN A 2 -16.50 -3.38 -48.15
CA ASN A 2 -17.28 -3.60 -46.92
C ASN A 2 -16.58 -4.12 -45.64
N CYS A 3 -16.09 -3.21 -44.79
CA CYS A 3 -16.08 -3.41 -43.34
C CYS A 3 -17.04 -2.40 -42.71
N CYS A 4 -18.31 -2.78 -42.65
CA CYS A 4 -19.38 -2.01 -42.05
C CYS A 4 -19.29 -2.10 -40.51
N GLY A 5 -19.21 -0.96 -39.83
CA GLY A 5 -19.93 -0.74 -38.57
C GLY A 5 -19.57 -1.54 -37.31
N ASP A 6 -18.31 -1.58 -36.86
CA ASP A 6 -18.08 -1.86 -35.44
C ASP A 6 -18.72 -0.75 -34.60
N SER A 7 -19.69 -1.11 -33.76
CA SER A 7 -20.33 -0.18 -32.84
C SER A 7 -19.26 0.50 -31.96
N LYS A 8 -19.51 1.75 -31.55
CA LYS A 8 -18.63 2.48 -30.62
C LYS A 8 -18.29 1.65 -29.38
N GLU A 9 -19.22 0.82 -28.94
CA GLU A 9 -19.10 -0.10 -27.82
C GLU A 9 -18.14 -1.26 -28.09
N ALA A 10 -18.19 -1.88 -29.28
CA ALA A 10 -17.23 -2.92 -29.69
C ALA A 10 -15.78 -2.40 -29.70
N LYS A 11 -15.57 -1.17 -30.19
CA LYS A 11 -14.24 -0.52 -30.18
C LYS A 11 -13.74 -0.24 -28.77
N ILE A 12 -14.61 0.16 -27.86
CA ILE A 12 -14.27 0.37 -26.45
C ILE A 12 -13.89 -0.95 -25.79
N LYS A 13 -14.68 -2.00 -26.00
CA LYS A 13 -14.40 -3.34 -25.46
C LYS A 13 -13.05 -3.88 -25.92
N LEU A 14 -12.76 -3.80 -27.23
CA LEU A 14 -11.47 -4.23 -27.79
C LEU A 14 -10.29 -3.43 -27.22
N TYR A 15 -10.47 -2.12 -27.02
CA TYR A 15 -9.45 -1.28 -26.40
C TYR A 15 -9.17 -1.69 -24.94
N GLU A 16 -10.22 -1.94 -24.16
CA GLU A 16 -10.08 -2.39 -22.77
C GLU A 16 -9.44 -3.78 -22.67
N GLU A 17 -9.73 -4.70 -23.59
CA GLU A 17 -9.05 -6.00 -23.66
C GLU A 17 -7.55 -5.87 -23.91
N ARG A 18 -7.15 -4.96 -24.80
CA ARG A 18 -5.73 -4.66 -25.05
C ARG A 18 -5.05 -4.02 -23.84
N LEU A 19 -5.73 -3.10 -23.15
CA LEU A 19 -5.23 -2.51 -21.91
C LEU A 19 -5.06 -3.57 -20.82
N TYR A 20 -6.05 -4.46 -20.65
CA TYR A 20 -5.97 -5.53 -19.67
C TYR A 20 -4.79 -6.46 -19.95
N ALA A 21 -4.63 -6.90 -21.20
CA ALA A 21 -3.50 -7.72 -21.62
C ALA A 21 -2.15 -7.03 -21.39
N LEU A 22 -2.06 -5.73 -21.66
CA LEU A 22 -0.88 -4.91 -21.38
C LEU A 22 -0.55 -4.92 -19.87
N CYS A 23 -1.52 -4.59 -19.01
CA CYS A 23 -1.30 -4.50 -17.57
C CYS A 23 -0.91 -5.85 -16.96
N ILE A 24 -1.65 -6.92 -17.27
CA ILE A 24 -1.44 -8.24 -16.67
C ILE A 24 -0.07 -8.84 -17.04
N LYS A 25 0.39 -8.62 -18.27
CA LYS A 25 1.68 -9.13 -18.75
C LYS A 25 2.86 -8.21 -18.43
N TYR A 26 2.62 -7.04 -17.85
CA TYR A 26 3.68 -6.06 -17.65
C TYR A 26 4.70 -6.52 -16.61
N ASN A 27 5.97 -6.57 -17.01
CA ASN A 27 7.06 -6.89 -16.09
C ASN A 27 7.64 -5.62 -15.44
N PHE A 28 7.67 -5.60 -14.10
CA PHE A 28 8.22 -4.52 -13.30
C PHE A 28 9.72 -4.70 -12.97
N ASP A 29 10.36 -5.80 -13.37
CA ASP A 29 11.80 -6.02 -13.23
C ASP A 29 12.62 -5.03 -14.06
N ILE A 30 13.58 -4.32 -13.47
CA ILE A 30 14.28 -3.20 -14.11
C ILE A 30 15.39 -3.66 -15.05
N ASP A 31 16.14 -4.70 -14.67
CA ASP A 31 17.28 -5.23 -15.42
C ASP A 31 17.34 -6.77 -15.32
N VAL A 32 17.92 -7.45 -16.32
CA VAL A 32 18.29 -8.88 -16.26
C VAL A 32 19.48 -9.14 -15.32
N ASN A 33 20.28 -8.10 -15.05
CA ASN A 33 21.45 -8.19 -14.15
C ASN A 33 21.16 -7.74 -12.71
N GLN A 34 19.92 -7.37 -12.39
CA GLN A 34 19.56 -7.02 -11.03
C GLN A 34 19.63 -8.26 -10.12
N PRO A 35 20.18 -8.17 -8.90
CA PRO A 35 20.33 -9.34 -8.03
C PRO A 35 19.01 -9.91 -7.50
N LEU A 36 17.96 -9.08 -7.46
CA LEU A 36 16.63 -9.44 -6.99
C LEU A 36 15.58 -8.94 -7.97
N SER A 37 14.63 -9.80 -8.33
CA SER A 37 13.40 -9.42 -9.02
C SER A 37 12.58 -8.42 -8.20
N PHE A 38 11.71 -7.65 -8.85
CA PHE A 38 10.77 -6.77 -8.19
C PHE A 38 9.89 -7.51 -7.18
N ASN A 39 9.51 -8.76 -7.50
CA ASN A 39 8.76 -9.60 -6.60
C ASN A 39 9.54 -9.91 -5.31
N GLU A 40 10.81 -10.29 -5.43
CA GLU A 40 11.67 -10.57 -4.27
C GLU A 40 11.90 -9.33 -3.41
N MET A 41 12.12 -8.17 -4.03
CA MET A 41 12.28 -6.90 -3.30
C MET A 41 11.00 -6.50 -2.57
N PHE A 42 9.85 -6.57 -3.25
CA PHE A 42 8.56 -6.26 -2.64
C PHE A 42 8.27 -7.21 -1.47
N ARG A 43 8.50 -8.52 -1.67
CA ARG A 43 8.37 -9.53 -0.62
C ARG A 43 9.25 -9.20 0.58
N ARG A 44 10.50 -8.81 0.35
CA ARG A 44 11.48 -8.52 1.40
C ARG A 44 11.03 -7.38 2.32
N GLU A 45 10.33 -6.39 1.78
CA GLU A 45 9.95 -5.14 2.44
C GLU A 45 8.52 -5.13 2.99
N ASN A 46 7.80 -6.24 2.92
CA ASN A 46 6.40 -6.33 3.31
C ASN A 46 6.13 -7.62 4.09
N CYS A 47 5.19 -7.56 5.01
CA CYS A 47 4.75 -8.70 5.79
C CYS A 47 3.24 -8.91 5.71
N ASN A 48 2.81 -10.12 6.05
CA ASN A 48 1.42 -10.47 6.26
C ASN A 48 0.89 -9.89 7.59
N GLU A 49 -0.38 -10.17 7.87
CA GLU A 49 -1.06 -9.75 9.09
C GLU A 49 -0.42 -10.34 10.36
N MET A 50 0.35 -11.43 10.26
CA MET A 50 1.09 -12.01 11.37
C MET A 50 2.44 -11.33 11.64
N GLY A 51 2.82 -10.36 10.81
CA GLY A 51 4.14 -9.73 10.87
C GLY A 51 5.26 -10.61 10.33
N GLU A 52 4.92 -11.65 9.57
CA GLU A 52 5.89 -12.50 8.89
C GLU A 52 6.13 -11.97 7.49
N GLN A 53 7.38 -11.96 7.05
CA GLN A 53 7.74 -11.55 5.69
C GLN A 53 6.89 -12.31 4.67
N PHE A 54 6.42 -11.63 3.63
CA PHE A 54 5.61 -12.29 2.61
C PHE A 54 6.33 -13.50 2.02
N ASN A 55 5.55 -14.48 1.56
CA ASN A 55 6.06 -15.53 0.69
C ASN A 55 5.96 -15.09 -0.79
N GLU A 56 6.41 -15.96 -1.69
CA GLU A 56 6.40 -15.67 -3.13
C GLU A 56 4.99 -15.54 -3.71
N ASP A 57 4.03 -16.33 -3.23
CA ASP A 57 2.67 -16.32 -3.75
C ASP A 57 1.90 -15.08 -3.30
N SER A 58 2.00 -14.70 -2.02
CA SER A 58 1.37 -13.47 -1.50
C SER A 58 1.84 -12.24 -2.27
N SER A 59 3.15 -12.14 -2.52
CA SER A 59 3.73 -11.03 -3.29
C SER A 59 3.23 -11.01 -4.75
N LYS A 60 3.20 -12.16 -5.43
CA LYS A 60 2.66 -12.28 -6.80
C LYS A 60 1.18 -11.90 -6.87
N ILE A 61 0.37 -12.32 -5.90
CA ILE A 61 -1.07 -12.00 -5.83
C ILE A 61 -1.26 -10.49 -5.73
N ILE A 62 -0.56 -9.82 -4.80
CA ILE A 62 -0.73 -8.38 -4.59
C ILE A 62 -0.24 -7.59 -5.81
N ILE A 63 0.87 -8.00 -6.44
CA ILE A 63 1.36 -7.39 -7.69
C ILE A 63 0.35 -7.58 -8.84
N MET A 64 -0.29 -8.74 -8.93
CA MET A 64 -1.37 -8.97 -9.88
C MET A 64 -2.56 -8.04 -9.60
N GLU A 65 -2.96 -7.85 -8.35
CA GLU A 65 -4.02 -6.90 -7.99
C GLU A 65 -3.66 -5.45 -8.33
N PHE A 66 -2.38 -5.06 -8.21
CA PHE A 66 -1.90 -3.78 -8.71
C PHE A 66 -2.00 -3.64 -10.24
N ARG A 67 -1.70 -4.70 -10.99
CA ARG A 67 -1.92 -4.69 -12.46
C ARG A 67 -3.41 -4.51 -12.80
N LYS A 68 -4.32 -5.12 -12.04
CA LYS A 68 -5.78 -4.92 -12.21
C LYS A 68 -6.17 -3.47 -11.89
N PHE A 69 -5.63 -2.89 -10.82
CA PHE A 69 -5.82 -1.47 -10.48
C PHE A 69 -5.37 -0.52 -11.60
N LEU A 70 -4.19 -0.77 -12.21
CA LEU A 70 -3.71 0.02 -13.35
C LEU A 70 -4.64 -0.09 -14.56
N PHE A 71 -5.16 -1.28 -14.84
CA PHE A 71 -6.14 -1.49 -15.92
C PHE A 71 -7.40 -0.66 -15.69
N ILE A 72 -8.02 -0.75 -14.51
CA ILE A 72 -9.26 -0.03 -14.20
C ILE A 72 -9.04 1.48 -14.23
N THR A 73 -7.91 1.93 -13.70
CA THR A 73 -7.50 3.33 -13.77
C THR A 73 -7.39 3.79 -15.22
N ALA A 74 -6.67 3.06 -16.08
CA ALA A 74 -6.51 3.45 -17.49
C ALA A 74 -7.83 3.43 -18.26
N ALA A 75 -8.71 2.47 -17.98
CA ALA A 75 -10.04 2.40 -18.58
C ALA A 75 -10.89 3.61 -18.17
N GLU A 76 -10.86 3.99 -16.89
CA GLU A 76 -11.59 5.16 -16.39
C GLU A 76 -11.03 6.47 -16.94
N MET A 77 -9.69 6.61 -17.00
CA MET A 77 -9.06 7.76 -17.64
C MET A 77 -9.50 7.90 -19.10
N SER A 78 -9.58 6.79 -19.84
CA SER A 78 -10.07 6.78 -21.21
C SER A 78 -11.54 7.21 -21.30
N ARG A 79 -12.39 6.79 -20.35
CA ARG A 79 -13.78 7.25 -20.24
C ARG A 79 -13.86 8.75 -20.01
N ILE A 80 -13.17 9.29 -19.00
CA ILE A 80 -13.16 10.71 -18.64
C ILE A 80 -12.66 11.57 -19.81
N ARG A 81 -11.60 11.13 -20.50
CA ARG A 81 -11.08 11.84 -21.70
C ARG A 81 -12.13 12.03 -22.78
N ARG A 82 -13.04 11.05 -22.95
CA ARG A 82 -14.10 11.10 -23.96
C ARG A 82 -15.31 11.94 -23.55
N THR A 83 -15.54 12.15 -22.25
CA THR A 83 -16.74 12.83 -21.74
C THR A 83 -16.50 14.28 -21.38
N THR A 84 -15.47 14.55 -20.57
CA THR A 84 -15.27 15.86 -19.92
C THR A 84 -13.87 16.42 -20.14
N GLY A 85 -12.97 15.64 -20.74
CA GLY A 85 -11.55 15.93 -20.75
C GLY A 85 -10.90 15.59 -19.40
N TYR A 86 -9.63 15.16 -19.45
CA TYR A 86 -8.88 14.80 -18.25
C TYR A 86 -8.07 16.00 -17.75
N LYS A 87 -8.05 16.23 -16.43
CA LYS A 87 -7.24 17.29 -15.84
C LYS A 87 -5.74 17.00 -16.07
N LYS A 88 -5.13 17.77 -16.96
CA LYS A 88 -3.68 17.77 -17.19
C LYS A 88 -3.02 18.67 -16.15
N LEU A 89 -1.90 18.23 -15.61
CA LEU A 89 -1.00 19.09 -14.83
C LEU A 89 0.14 19.58 -15.72
N ASN A 90 0.85 20.61 -15.24
CA ASN A 90 1.99 21.17 -15.96
C ASN A 90 3.02 20.06 -16.27
N PRO A 91 3.55 20.03 -17.51
CA PRO A 91 4.59 19.08 -17.88
C PRO A 91 5.80 19.20 -16.96
N ARG A 92 6.40 18.07 -16.60
CA ARG A 92 7.59 18.03 -15.74
C ARG A 92 8.74 17.33 -16.45
N GLN A 93 9.95 17.83 -16.24
CA GLN A 93 11.18 17.25 -16.78
C GLN A 93 11.66 16.11 -15.87
N PHE A 94 12.06 15.01 -16.48
CA PHE A 94 12.64 13.86 -15.81
C PHE A 94 14.12 13.70 -16.17
N ASN A 95 14.82 12.77 -15.50
CA ASN A 95 16.27 12.54 -15.69
C ASN A 95 16.69 12.21 -17.12
N ASP A 96 15.81 11.60 -17.90
CA ASP A 96 16.08 11.26 -19.30
C ASP A 96 15.97 12.47 -20.25
N GLY A 97 15.84 13.67 -19.70
CA GLY A 97 15.65 14.92 -20.43
C GLY A 97 14.25 15.07 -21.02
N LYS A 98 13.38 14.07 -20.89
CA LYS A 98 12.03 14.11 -21.46
C LYS A 98 11.09 14.85 -20.53
N THR A 99 10.21 15.62 -21.14
CA THR A 99 9.08 16.24 -20.44
C THR A 99 7.84 15.37 -20.64
N ALA A 100 7.17 14.98 -19.55
CA ALA A 100 5.90 14.25 -19.64
C ALA A 100 4.75 15.06 -19.02
N VAL A 101 3.58 14.96 -19.64
CA VAL A 101 2.34 15.46 -19.06
C VAL A 101 1.98 14.58 -17.87
N CYS A 102 1.71 15.19 -16.71
CA CYS A 102 1.28 14.46 -15.53
C CYS A 102 -0.26 14.43 -15.42
N TYR A 103 -0.80 13.31 -14.98
CA TYR A 103 -2.22 13.08 -14.78
C TYR A 103 -2.47 12.68 -13.33
N GLU A 104 -3.41 13.35 -12.66
CA GLU A 104 -3.88 12.90 -11.35
C GLU A 104 -4.65 11.57 -11.50
N CYS A 105 -4.37 10.55 -10.69
CA CYS A 105 -5.13 9.31 -10.72
C CYS A 105 -6.62 9.53 -10.34
N PRO A 106 -7.59 8.92 -11.06
CA PRO A 106 -9.00 9.07 -10.73
C PRO A 106 -9.40 8.26 -9.49
N TYR A 107 -8.59 7.27 -9.09
CA TYR A 107 -8.86 6.34 -8.01
C TYR A 107 -7.80 6.35 -6.91
N ASN A 108 -8.18 5.82 -5.75
CA ASN A 108 -7.28 5.47 -4.66
C ASN A 108 -7.20 3.94 -4.56
N ALA A 109 -5.97 3.42 -4.46
CA ALA A 109 -5.73 1.98 -4.28
C ALA A 109 -5.97 1.56 -2.82
N PRO A 110 -6.37 0.30 -2.54
CA PRO A 110 -6.36 -0.25 -1.19
C PRO A 110 -4.92 -0.40 -0.67
N PRO A 111 -4.70 -0.56 0.66
CA PRO A 111 -3.38 -0.50 1.26
C PRO A 111 -2.32 -1.40 0.62
N TYR A 112 -2.57 -2.70 0.43
CA TYR A 112 -1.58 -3.60 -0.17
C TYR A 112 -1.24 -3.24 -1.62
N VAL A 113 -2.24 -2.84 -2.41
CA VAL A 113 -2.06 -2.39 -3.79
C VAL A 113 -1.32 -1.04 -3.84
N ASP A 114 -1.63 -0.14 -2.92
CA ASP A 114 -0.93 1.15 -2.76
C ASP A 114 0.55 0.94 -2.39
N ARG A 115 0.87 -0.09 -1.59
CA ARG A 115 2.27 -0.44 -1.28
C ARG A 115 3.04 -0.86 -2.52
N VAL A 116 2.46 -1.71 -3.38
CA VAL A 116 3.09 -2.04 -4.68
C VAL A 116 3.27 -0.77 -5.49
N TRP A 117 2.27 0.12 -5.50
CA TRP A 117 2.35 1.37 -6.22
C TRP A 117 3.50 2.26 -5.74
N ARG A 118 3.67 2.42 -4.42
CA ARG A 118 4.79 3.15 -3.82
C ARG A 118 6.14 2.53 -4.22
N ALA A 119 6.24 1.20 -4.18
CA ALA A 119 7.45 0.48 -4.57
C ALA A 119 7.80 0.70 -6.05
N VAL A 120 6.85 0.53 -6.98
CA VAL A 120 7.14 0.76 -8.41
C VAL A 120 7.50 2.21 -8.71
N ILE A 121 6.93 3.18 -7.99
CA ILE A 121 7.30 4.60 -8.12
C ILE A 121 8.76 4.81 -7.70
N ALA A 122 9.17 4.23 -6.57
CA ALA A 122 10.54 4.37 -6.07
C ALA A 122 11.59 3.86 -7.08
N TYR A 123 11.27 2.78 -7.78
CA TYR A 123 12.16 2.15 -8.75
C TYR A 123 11.99 2.70 -10.21
N ASP A 124 11.08 3.66 -10.39
CA ASP A 124 10.85 4.63 -11.47
C ASP A 124 10.86 4.18 -12.95
N ALA A 125 11.92 3.54 -13.47
CA ALA A 125 12.09 3.33 -14.91
C ALA A 125 10.94 2.52 -15.54
N LYS A 126 10.52 1.44 -14.88
CA LYS A 126 9.38 0.63 -15.32
C LYS A 126 8.04 1.31 -15.04
N TYR A 127 7.94 2.14 -14.00
CA TYR A 127 6.70 2.84 -13.72
C TYR A 127 6.41 3.93 -14.78
N LYS A 128 7.44 4.66 -15.20
CA LYS A 128 7.33 5.61 -16.33
C LYS A 128 6.90 4.95 -17.62
N ASP A 129 7.52 3.82 -17.98
CA ASP A 129 7.20 3.10 -19.21
C ASP A 129 5.74 2.62 -19.23
N ILE A 130 5.23 2.00 -18.16
CA ILE A 130 3.82 1.61 -18.11
C ILE A 130 2.90 2.83 -18.11
N CYS A 131 3.21 3.91 -17.38
CA CYS A 131 2.39 5.12 -17.40
C CYS A 131 2.30 5.71 -18.81
N TYR A 132 3.40 5.75 -19.55
CA TYR A 132 3.42 6.22 -20.92
C TYR A 132 2.54 5.34 -21.82
N LYS A 133 2.63 4.02 -21.69
CA LYS A 133 1.79 3.07 -22.44
C LYS A 133 0.30 3.18 -22.09
N LEU A 134 -0.04 3.51 -20.85
CA LEU A 134 -1.42 3.62 -20.38
C LEU A 134 -2.07 4.97 -20.73
N CYS A 135 -1.33 6.06 -20.59
CA CYS A 135 -1.91 7.40 -20.62
C CYS A 135 -1.12 8.44 -21.42
N PHE A 136 -0.02 8.07 -22.09
CA PHE A 136 0.89 8.99 -22.77
C PHE A 136 1.37 10.12 -21.83
N GLY A 137 1.73 9.75 -20.61
CA GLY A 137 2.15 10.68 -19.57
C GLY A 137 2.58 9.94 -18.30
N TYR A 138 2.58 10.65 -17.18
CA TYR A 138 2.91 10.11 -15.87
C TYR A 138 1.66 10.10 -14.98
N LEU A 139 1.28 8.94 -14.47
CA LEU A 139 0.15 8.82 -13.54
C LEU A 139 0.62 9.16 -12.12
N LEU A 140 -0.09 10.05 -11.44
CA LEU A 140 0.29 10.49 -10.11
C LEU A 140 -0.55 9.76 -9.06
N ARG A 141 0.17 9.07 -8.16
CA ARG A 141 -0.38 8.59 -6.91
C ARG A 141 -0.83 9.76 -6.04
N LYS A 142 -1.96 9.59 -5.37
CA LYS A 142 -2.43 10.49 -4.31
C LYS A 142 -2.42 9.72 -3.00
N ASP A 143 -1.85 10.32 -1.97
CA ASP A 143 -1.93 9.72 -0.65
C ASP A 143 -3.39 9.69 -0.16
N PRO A 144 -3.91 8.51 0.23
CA PRO A 144 -5.28 8.39 0.71
C PRO A 144 -5.63 9.28 1.92
N ARG A 145 -4.63 9.65 2.74
CA ARG A 145 -4.82 10.48 3.95
C ARG A 145 -4.95 11.97 3.65
N ALA A 146 -4.55 12.44 2.47
CA ALA A 146 -4.50 13.87 2.16
C ALA A 146 -5.89 14.52 2.03
N ASN A 147 -6.90 13.75 1.61
CA ASN A 147 -8.29 14.19 1.53
C ASN A 147 -9.18 12.95 1.73
N LEU A 148 -9.57 12.69 2.98
CA LEU A 148 -10.23 11.45 3.36
C LEU A 148 -11.57 11.26 2.62
N ASP A 149 -12.39 12.30 2.53
CA ASP A 149 -13.69 12.24 1.86
C ASP A 149 -13.55 11.83 0.39
N LEU A 150 -12.67 12.53 -0.33
CA LEU A 150 -12.43 12.25 -1.74
C LEU A 150 -11.78 10.88 -1.93
N SER A 151 -10.81 10.52 -1.10
CA SER A 151 -10.11 9.24 -1.20
C SER A 151 -11.03 8.06 -0.93
N PHE A 152 -11.90 8.15 0.07
CA PHE A 152 -12.87 7.11 0.39
C PHE A 152 -13.88 6.91 -0.75
N LYS A 153 -14.38 8.01 -1.32
CA LYS A 153 -15.25 7.96 -2.49
C LYS A 153 -14.54 7.32 -3.68
N ARG A 154 -13.34 7.79 -4.01
CA ARG A 154 -12.52 7.27 -5.12
C ARG A 154 -12.18 5.78 -4.95
N TYR A 155 -11.92 5.34 -3.73
CA TYR A 155 -11.72 3.92 -3.44
C TYR A 155 -12.99 3.09 -3.70
N ASN A 156 -14.14 3.52 -3.19
CA ASN A 156 -15.40 2.82 -3.41
C ASN A 156 -15.81 2.78 -4.89
N ASP A 157 -15.63 3.89 -5.61
CA ASP A 157 -15.86 3.95 -7.06
C ASP A 157 -14.93 2.98 -7.80
N CYS A 158 -13.63 2.93 -7.43
CA CYS A 158 -12.67 1.98 -7.99
C CYS A 158 -13.10 0.53 -7.75
N ARG A 159 -13.52 0.22 -6.52
CA ARG A 159 -13.97 -1.13 -6.13
C ARG A 159 -15.21 -1.53 -6.92
N LEU A 160 -16.19 -0.64 -7.06
CA LEU A 160 -17.38 -0.89 -7.86
C LEU A 160 -17.04 -1.11 -9.34
N ASP A 161 -16.13 -0.32 -9.90
CA ASP A 161 -15.72 -0.47 -11.29
C ASP A 161 -14.92 -1.75 -11.56
N LEU A 162 -14.08 -2.17 -10.60
CA LEU A 162 -13.46 -3.49 -10.58
C LEU A 162 -14.53 -4.58 -10.65
N TYR A 163 -15.55 -4.50 -9.80
CA TYR A 163 -16.64 -5.49 -9.77
C TYR A 163 -17.60 -5.43 -10.96
N LYS A 164 -17.76 -4.27 -11.62
CA LYS A 164 -18.61 -4.14 -12.82
C LYS A 164 -17.95 -4.72 -14.06
N ARG A 165 -16.62 -4.61 -14.15
CA ARG A 165 -15.82 -5.13 -15.26
C ARG A 165 -15.54 -6.66 -15.12
N CYS A 166 -16.24 -7.33 -14.18
CA CYS A 166 -15.99 -8.67 -13.65
C CYS A 166 -16.18 -9.88 -14.58
N GLU A 167 -16.47 -9.75 -15.88
CA GLU A 167 -16.40 -10.95 -16.73
C GLU A 167 -14.97 -11.45 -16.92
N LYS A 168 -13.95 -10.59 -16.72
CA LYS A 168 -12.54 -10.89 -17.03
C LYS A 168 -11.56 -10.64 -15.88
N VAL A 169 -12.02 -10.01 -14.79
CA VAL A 169 -11.17 -9.50 -13.71
C VAL A 169 -11.78 -9.87 -12.36
N VAL A 170 -11.60 -11.12 -11.92
CA VAL A 170 -12.03 -11.55 -10.57
C VAL A 170 -11.03 -11.00 -9.56
N PRO A 171 -11.41 -10.11 -8.64
CA PRO A 171 -10.48 -9.56 -7.66
C PRO A 171 -10.27 -10.52 -6.49
N PHE A 172 -9.06 -10.52 -5.93
CA PHE A 172 -8.82 -11.17 -4.65
C PHE A 172 -9.42 -10.31 -3.54
N HIS A 173 -10.54 -10.75 -2.98
CA HIS A 173 -11.33 -9.98 -2.02
C HIS A 173 -10.52 -9.45 -0.83
N ASN A 174 -9.53 -10.22 -0.34
CA ASN A 174 -8.66 -9.81 0.77
C ASN A 174 -7.77 -8.60 0.43
N CYS A 175 -7.44 -8.38 -0.84
CA CYS A 175 -6.72 -7.20 -1.31
C CYS A 175 -7.63 -5.98 -1.52
N TRP A 176 -8.96 -6.18 -1.50
CA TRP A 176 -9.99 -5.15 -1.76
C TRP A 176 -11.05 -5.10 -0.64
N PRO A 177 -10.64 -4.77 0.60
CA PRO A 177 -11.53 -4.78 1.75
C PRO A 177 -12.74 -3.86 1.55
N LYS A 178 -13.90 -4.30 2.03
CA LYS A 178 -15.08 -3.45 2.12
C LYS A 178 -15.02 -2.66 3.43
N TYR A 179 -14.89 -1.34 3.32
CA TYR A 179 -15.01 -0.44 4.46
C TYR A 179 -16.45 0.10 4.54
N HIS A 180 -16.99 0.17 5.75
CA HIS A 180 -18.33 0.70 6.02
C HIS A 180 -18.27 2.19 6.37
N THR A 181 -17.16 2.65 6.93
CA THR A 181 -16.95 4.05 7.32
C THR A 181 -15.66 4.60 6.73
N GLN A 182 -15.59 5.94 6.64
CA GLN A 182 -14.36 6.63 6.28
C GLN A 182 -13.25 6.41 7.31
N GLU A 183 -13.63 6.26 8.58
CA GLU A 183 -12.69 6.02 9.67
C GLU A 183 -12.01 4.65 9.55
N GLU A 184 -12.75 3.60 9.21
CA GLU A 184 -12.17 2.26 8.94
C GLU A 184 -11.13 2.33 7.80
N PHE A 185 -11.49 3.00 6.70
CA PHE A 185 -10.57 3.22 5.57
C PHE A 185 -9.34 3.99 6.01
N TYR A 186 -9.52 5.11 6.73
CA TYR A 186 -8.42 5.94 7.22
C TYR A 186 -7.47 5.16 8.14
N ASN A 187 -8.02 4.42 9.11
CA ASN A 187 -7.24 3.65 10.08
C ASN A 187 -6.38 2.58 9.40
N ASP A 188 -6.86 1.95 8.32
CA ASP A 188 -6.09 0.92 7.61
C ASP A 188 -4.80 1.49 6.95
N PHE A 189 -4.82 2.76 6.52
CA PHE A 189 -3.61 3.46 6.09
C PHE A 189 -2.80 4.00 7.25
N VAL A 190 -3.46 4.51 8.30
CA VAL A 190 -2.78 5.22 9.38
C VAL A 190 -1.92 4.31 10.24
N TYR A 191 -2.40 3.08 10.44
CA TYR A 191 -1.73 2.05 11.23
C TYR A 191 -0.91 1.09 10.38
N THR A 192 -0.80 1.36 9.07
CA THR A 192 0.22 0.76 8.21
C THR A 192 1.52 1.54 8.37
N VAL A 193 2.52 0.90 8.96
CA VAL A 193 3.78 1.52 9.38
C VAL A 193 4.97 0.65 8.99
N TRP A 194 6.15 1.24 8.92
CA TRP A 194 7.42 0.53 8.82
C TRP A 194 7.85 0.08 10.21
N ALA A 195 8.10 -1.21 10.38
CA ALA A 195 8.57 -1.79 11.63
C ALA A 195 9.67 -2.83 11.38
N SER A 196 10.73 -2.80 12.20
CA SER A 196 11.77 -3.84 12.20
C SER A 196 11.25 -5.14 12.80
N PRO A 197 11.90 -6.29 12.55
CA PRO A 197 11.57 -7.56 13.22
C PRO A 197 11.53 -7.43 14.75
N THR A 198 12.51 -6.75 15.35
CA THR A 198 12.53 -6.44 16.78
C THR A 198 11.31 -5.63 17.23
N THR A 199 10.90 -4.63 16.45
CA THR A 199 9.71 -3.81 16.74
C THR A 199 8.44 -4.67 16.75
N ILE A 200 8.28 -5.53 15.74
CA ILE A 200 7.14 -6.44 15.61
C ILE A 200 7.11 -7.44 16.78
N ASN A 201 8.24 -7.99 17.19
CA ASN A 201 8.32 -8.92 18.31
C ASN A 201 7.98 -8.25 19.65
N ASN A 202 8.51 -7.05 19.89
CA ASN A 202 8.17 -6.26 21.07
C ASN A 202 6.66 -5.91 21.11
N PHE A 203 6.04 -5.63 19.95
CA PHE A 203 4.60 -5.44 19.85
C PHE A 203 3.83 -6.71 20.27
N LYS A 204 4.20 -7.88 19.74
CA LYS A 204 3.60 -9.17 20.11
C LYS A 204 3.75 -9.46 21.61
N LEU A 205 4.92 -9.19 22.19
CA LEU A 205 5.16 -9.33 23.63
C LEU A 205 4.26 -8.41 24.46
N HIS A 206 4.10 -7.15 24.04
CA HIS A 206 3.19 -6.21 24.70
C HIS A 206 1.74 -6.71 24.65
N LEU A 207 1.27 -7.17 23.49
CA LEU A 207 -0.07 -7.71 23.33
C LEU A 207 -0.34 -8.90 24.26
N ALA A 208 0.68 -9.73 24.53
CA ALA A 208 0.56 -10.84 25.46
C ALA A 208 0.32 -10.41 26.91
N THR A 209 0.67 -9.17 27.28
CA THR A 209 0.40 -8.61 28.62
C THR A 209 -0.99 -8.02 28.77
N VAL A 210 -1.69 -7.80 27.65
CA VAL A 210 -3.04 -7.22 27.64
C VAL A 210 -4.07 -8.34 27.84
N PRO A 211 -4.90 -8.31 28.90
CA PRO A 211 -5.91 -9.33 29.11
C PRO A 211 -7.01 -9.20 28.03
N VAL A 212 -7.30 -10.30 27.34
CA VAL A 212 -8.38 -10.37 26.33
C VAL A 212 -9.51 -11.24 26.85
N GLN A 213 -10.70 -10.66 26.97
CA GLN A 213 -11.91 -11.41 27.32
C GLN A 213 -12.52 -12.06 26.08
N PRO A 214 -12.94 -13.34 26.14
CA PRO A 214 -13.66 -14.00 25.05
C PRO A 214 -14.84 -13.15 24.55
N GLY A 215 -14.98 -12.99 23.23
CA GLY A 215 -16.06 -12.20 22.62
C GLY A 215 -15.81 -10.69 22.51
N THR A 216 -14.65 -10.18 22.95
CA THR A 216 -14.38 -8.74 23.06
C THR A 216 -13.17 -8.28 22.24
N ILE A 217 -13.01 -8.75 21.00
CA ILE A 217 -12.08 -8.08 20.07
C ILE A 217 -12.74 -6.74 19.67
N ASN A 218 -12.57 -5.73 20.51
CA ASN A 218 -13.11 -4.39 20.30
C ASN A 218 -12.11 -3.59 19.45
N ALA A 219 -12.55 -3.08 18.29
CA ALA A 219 -11.75 -2.24 17.42
C ALA A 219 -11.11 -1.05 18.17
N GLN A 220 -11.80 -0.51 19.17
CA GLN A 220 -11.30 0.56 20.03
C GLN A 220 -10.07 0.13 20.84
N LEU A 221 -10.06 -1.09 21.40
CA LEU A 221 -8.93 -1.63 22.16
C LEU A 221 -7.71 -1.89 21.26
N LEU A 222 -7.94 -2.36 20.03
CA LEU A 222 -6.88 -2.51 19.01
C LEU A 222 -6.22 -1.16 18.69
N ILE A 223 -7.04 -0.13 18.54
CA ILE A 223 -6.60 1.25 18.27
C ILE A 223 -5.83 1.81 19.47
N GLU A 224 -6.32 1.64 20.69
CA GLU A 224 -5.68 2.14 21.91
C GLU A 224 -4.31 1.50 22.18
N ASN A 225 -4.18 0.19 21.97
CA ASN A 225 -2.87 -0.48 22.10
C ASN A 225 -1.90 -0.06 21.00
N SER A 226 -2.40 0.14 19.77
CA SER A 226 -1.59 0.68 18.68
C SER A 226 -1.10 2.10 18.98
N LYS A 227 -1.91 2.94 19.65
CA LYS A 227 -1.50 4.27 20.12
C LYS A 227 -0.42 4.18 21.21
N LYS A 228 -0.59 3.30 22.19
CA LYS A 228 0.37 3.12 23.31
C LYS A 228 1.74 2.69 22.81
N ILE A 229 1.79 1.79 21.85
CA ILE A 229 3.05 1.34 21.26
C ILE A 229 3.69 2.45 20.42
N LYS A 230 2.90 3.21 19.66
CA LYS A 230 3.43 4.40 18.99
C LYS A 230 4.08 5.37 19.99
N SER A 231 3.54 5.53 21.20
CA SER A 231 4.17 6.35 22.25
C SER A 231 5.37 5.69 22.95
N ASP A 232 5.37 4.36 23.12
CA ASP A 232 6.46 3.64 23.77
C ASP A 232 7.69 3.52 22.86
N PHE A 233 7.49 3.41 21.53
CA PHE A 233 8.57 3.33 20.54
C PHE A 233 9.24 4.65 20.21
N GLN A 234 8.55 5.78 20.40
CA GLN A 234 9.20 7.11 20.41
C GLN A 234 10.37 7.16 21.40
N ARG A 235 10.35 6.32 22.45
CA ARG A 235 11.41 6.20 23.46
C ARG A 235 12.48 5.14 23.13
N SER A 236 12.25 4.28 22.14
CA SER A 236 13.14 3.15 21.80
C SER A 236 14.23 3.51 20.79
N PHE A 237 14.05 4.60 20.03
CA PHE A 237 15.19 5.24 19.39
C PHE A 237 16.12 5.78 20.49
N PRO A 238 17.45 5.76 20.30
CA PRO A 238 18.36 6.44 21.22
C PRO A 238 17.85 7.86 21.47
N PRO A 239 18.06 8.42 22.68
CA PRO A 239 17.58 9.76 23.04
C PRO A 239 17.92 10.75 21.91
N GLU A 240 17.06 11.75 21.74
CA GLU A 240 17.21 12.89 20.80
C GLU A 240 18.67 13.11 20.43
N CYS A 241 19.00 13.32 19.14
CA CYS A 241 20.38 13.68 18.74
C CYS A 241 20.91 14.69 19.76
N GLN A 242 21.80 14.26 20.67
CA GLN A 242 22.34 15.14 21.69
C GLN A 242 23.23 16.11 20.94
N GLY A 243 22.66 17.26 20.58
CA GLY A 243 23.21 18.15 19.58
C GLY A 243 22.56 17.95 18.20
N ARG A 244 21.40 18.59 17.98
CA ARG A 244 21.42 19.60 16.92
C ARG A 244 22.47 20.61 17.38
N PRO A 245 23.66 20.70 16.76
CA PRO A 245 24.63 21.67 17.18
C PRO A 245 24.00 23.02 16.84
N ASN A 246 23.52 23.73 17.86
CA ASN A 246 23.02 25.08 17.71
C ASN A 246 24.13 25.89 17.02
N GLY A 247 23.91 26.30 15.76
CA GLY A 247 24.88 27.02 14.92
C GLY A 247 25.46 26.27 13.72
N GLN A 248 25.30 24.95 13.56
CA GLN A 248 25.81 24.18 12.39
C GLN A 248 24.76 23.89 11.32
N GLN A 249 23.59 24.54 11.38
CA GLN A 249 22.42 24.15 10.59
C GLN A 249 22.64 24.26 9.07
N ASN A 250 23.55 25.11 8.58
CA ASN A 250 23.72 25.38 7.14
C ASN A 250 25.18 25.61 6.72
N THR A 251 26.13 24.75 7.13
CA THR A 251 27.54 24.92 6.72
C THR A 251 28.00 23.76 5.85
N MET A 252 28.43 24.08 4.62
CA MET A 252 29.31 23.20 3.82
C MET A 252 30.75 23.65 4.02
N ASN A 253 31.67 22.69 4.08
CA ASN A 253 33.10 22.95 4.00
C ASN A 253 33.44 23.32 2.56
N MET A 254 33.42 24.61 2.24
CA MET A 254 33.66 25.10 0.88
C MET A 254 35.02 24.70 0.32
N ALA A 255 36.06 24.54 1.16
CA ALA A 255 37.36 24.03 0.71
C ALA A 255 37.28 22.57 0.26
N ALA A 256 36.50 21.73 0.95
CA ALA A 256 36.23 20.37 0.54
C ALA A 256 35.36 20.30 -0.73
N VAL A 257 34.39 21.21 -0.89
CA VAL A 257 33.47 21.29 -2.05
C VAL A 257 34.16 21.76 -3.34
N VAL A 258 35.41 22.23 -3.30
CA VAL A 258 36.15 22.66 -4.51
C VAL A 258 37.05 21.55 -5.04
N ASN A 259 37.64 20.71 -4.18
CA ASN A 259 38.73 19.79 -4.55
C ASN A 259 38.45 18.31 -4.26
N HIS A 260 37.27 17.93 -3.78
CA HIS A 260 36.99 16.52 -3.49
C HIS A 260 36.90 15.70 -4.78
N PRO A 261 37.62 14.57 -4.90
CA PRO A 261 37.74 13.79 -6.15
C PRO A 261 36.41 13.23 -6.65
N PHE A 262 35.41 13.16 -5.79
CA PHE A 262 34.09 12.61 -6.10
C PHE A 262 33.08 13.65 -6.59
N LEU A 263 33.43 14.94 -6.63
CA LEU A 263 32.51 15.98 -7.08
C LEU A 263 32.27 15.91 -8.59
N LYS A 264 31.02 16.12 -9.00
CA LYS A 264 30.69 16.39 -10.40
C LYS A 264 31.44 17.64 -10.86
N THR A 265 31.82 17.71 -12.13
CA THR A 265 32.44 18.87 -12.80
C THR A 265 31.53 20.10 -12.92
N GLN A 266 30.51 20.22 -12.08
CA GLN A 266 29.51 21.30 -12.10
C GLN A 266 30.09 22.69 -11.78
N ASP A 267 29.32 23.71 -12.16
CA ASP A 267 29.56 25.13 -11.89
C ASP A 267 29.72 25.40 -10.37
N PRO A 268 30.86 25.95 -9.92
CA PRO A 268 31.07 26.39 -8.54
C PRO A 268 29.95 27.29 -7.99
N ASN A 269 29.31 28.11 -8.84
CA ASN A 269 28.20 28.99 -8.45
C ASN A 269 26.93 28.21 -8.10
N TRP A 270 26.69 27.10 -8.80
CA TRP A 270 25.56 26.23 -8.47
C TRP A 270 25.72 25.64 -7.07
N ARG A 271 26.94 25.18 -6.73
CA ARG A 271 27.25 24.53 -5.44
C ARG A 271 27.04 25.46 -4.26
N ALA A 272 27.49 26.72 -4.37
CA ALA A 272 27.35 27.72 -3.32
C ALA A 272 25.88 27.97 -2.92
N GLY A 273 24.95 27.96 -3.88
CA GLY A 273 23.53 28.14 -3.62
C GLY A 273 22.74 26.85 -3.35
N ALA A 274 23.31 25.66 -3.62
CA ALA A 274 22.58 24.39 -3.56
C ALA A 274 22.12 24.04 -2.14
N LEU A 275 22.98 24.27 -1.14
CA LEU A 275 22.61 24.06 0.26
C LEU A 275 21.46 24.97 0.68
N VAL A 276 21.50 26.26 0.32
CA VAL A 276 20.42 27.19 0.68
C VAL A 276 19.10 26.72 0.06
N ARG A 277 19.10 26.41 -1.24
CA ARG A 277 17.91 25.91 -1.95
C ARG A 277 17.36 24.63 -1.32
N ILE A 278 18.21 23.64 -1.09
CA ILE A 278 17.76 22.33 -0.59
C ILE A 278 17.26 22.39 0.85
N MET A 279 17.73 23.34 1.66
CA MET A 279 17.26 23.51 3.03
C MET A 279 15.99 24.37 3.11
N SER A 280 15.80 25.31 2.18
CA SER A 280 14.62 26.20 2.16
C SER A 280 13.43 25.68 1.35
N GLU A 281 13.63 24.76 0.38
CA GLU A 281 12.55 24.31 -0.50
C GLU A 281 11.46 23.57 0.28
N TYR A 282 10.21 23.74 -0.15
CA TYR A 282 9.06 23.13 0.53
C TYR A 282 8.99 21.61 0.31
N LEU A 283 8.77 20.90 1.41
CA LEU A 283 8.35 19.49 1.42
C LEU A 283 6.82 19.39 1.44
N PRO A 284 6.22 18.19 1.37
CA PRO A 284 4.77 18.05 1.49
C PRO A 284 4.23 18.72 2.78
N PHE A 285 2.98 19.16 2.75
CA PHE A 285 2.33 19.73 3.95
C PHE A 285 2.30 18.70 5.09
N ASN A 286 2.67 19.11 6.31
CA ASN A 286 2.80 18.25 7.49
C ASN A 286 3.66 16.99 7.26
N PHE A 287 4.73 17.11 6.48
CA PHE A 287 5.58 15.97 6.14
C PHE A 287 6.23 15.32 7.37
N ASP A 288 6.62 16.09 8.36
CA ASP A 288 7.15 15.59 9.64
C ASP A 288 6.13 14.75 10.41
N GLN A 289 4.87 15.17 10.48
CA GLN A 289 3.79 14.37 11.05
C GLN A 289 3.59 13.06 10.29
N TYR A 290 3.68 13.12 8.96
CA TYR A 290 3.56 11.94 8.12
C TYR A 290 4.72 10.96 8.33
N ILE A 291 5.97 11.44 8.39
CA ILE A 291 7.15 10.63 8.71
C ILE A 291 7.06 10.03 10.11
N SER A 292 6.70 10.84 11.11
CA SER A 292 6.48 10.38 12.49
C SER A 292 5.46 9.25 12.55
N GLN A 293 4.39 9.35 11.77
CA GLN A 293 3.38 8.31 11.70
C GLN A 293 3.87 7.05 10.99
N GLU A 294 4.42 7.17 9.78
CA GLU A 294 4.84 6.01 8.97
C GLU A 294 5.99 5.23 9.60
N LEU A 295 6.89 5.91 10.31
CA LEU A 295 8.11 5.31 10.87
C LEU A 295 8.02 5.08 12.39
N MET A 296 6.89 5.41 13.01
CA MET A 296 6.67 5.32 14.46
C MET A 296 7.72 6.06 15.31
N VAL A 297 8.17 7.22 14.82
CA VAL A 297 9.16 8.08 15.51
C VAL A 297 8.51 9.34 16.10
N SER A 298 9.20 10.05 16.98
CA SER A 298 8.73 11.34 17.49
C SER A 298 8.74 12.41 16.38
N ILE A 299 8.04 13.52 16.59
CA ILE A 299 8.07 14.64 15.63
C ILE A 299 9.48 15.21 15.51
N ASP A 300 10.20 15.34 16.62
CA ASP A 300 11.59 15.85 16.62
C ASP A 300 12.53 14.91 15.86
N GLN A 301 12.40 13.59 16.07
CA GLN A 301 13.14 12.59 15.29
C GLN A 301 12.80 12.65 13.80
N ALA A 302 11.52 12.79 13.46
CA ALA A 302 11.10 12.95 12.07
C ALA A 302 11.72 14.20 11.43
N GLN A 303 11.80 15.32 12.16
CA GLN A 303 12.46 16.53 11.70
C GLN A 303 13.97 16.35 11.52
N ASP A 304 14.64 15.65 12.44
CA ASP A 304 16.07 15.32 12.31
C ASP A 304 16.33 14.44 11.07
N MET A 305 15.50 13.42 10.87
CA MET A 305 15.59 12.55 9.69
C MET A 305 15.30 13.32 8.39
N ILE A 306 14.35 14.25 8.39
CA ILE A 306 14.06 15.12 7.23
C ILE A 306 15.25 16.05 6.93
N PHE A 307 15.88 16.60 7.96
CA PHE A 307 17.04 17.46 7.82
C PHE A 307 18.23 16.69 7.21
N GLU A 308 18.52 15.51 7.74
CA GLU A 308 19.58 14.62 7.23
C GLU A 308 19.25 14.07 5.83
N TYR A 309 17.98 13.86 5.52
CA TYR A 309 17.51 13.50 4.18
C TYR A 309 17.81 14.58 3.15
N ARG A 310 17.56 15.86 3.48
CA ARG A 310 17.94 16.98 2.61
C ARG A 310 19.45 17.01 2.38
N ARG A 311 20.26 16.80 3.43
CA ARG A 311 21.72 16.70 3.29
C ARG A 311 22.15 15.54 2.39
N PHE A 312 21.54 14.37 2.55
CA PHE A 312 21.80 13.23 1.67
C PHE A 312 21.50 13.54 0.20
N LEU A 313 20.35 14.14 -0.09
CA LEU A 313 20.03 14.54 -1.47
C LEU A 313 21.02 15.57 -2.03
N LEU A 314 21.53 16.48 -1.20
CA LEU A 314 22.59 17.40 -1.62
C LEU A 314 23.86 16.64 -2.00
N LEU A 315 24.31 15.69 -1.16
CA LEU A 315 25.46 14.84 -1.48
C LEU A 315 25.25 14.11 -2.80
N TYR A 316 24.06 13.54 -3.02
CA TYR A 316 23.68 12.86 -4.25
C TYR A 316 23.72 13.81 -5.47
N GLY A 317 23.35 15.07 -5.27
CA GLY A 317 23.47 16.13 -6.26
C GLY A 317 24.92 16.42 -6.64
N LEU A 318 25.82 16.39 -5.65
CA LEU A 318 27.21 16.79 -5.74
C LEU A 318 28.16 15.73 -6.33
N THR A 319 27.82 14.44 -6.29
CA THR A 319 28.74 13.33 -6.69
C THR A 319 28.23 12.50 -7.86
N ASN A 320 29.15 11.98 -8.68
CA ASN A 320 28.85 10.97 -9.71
C ASN A 320 28.97 9.53 -9.19
N PHE A 321 29.47 9.34 -7.98
CA PHE A 321 29.61 8.01 -7.38
C PHE A 321 28.31 7.60 -6.68
N LYS A 322 28.12 6.29 -6.57
CA LYS A 322 26.94 5.73 -5.89
C LYS A 322 27.02 6.07 -4.40
N LEU A 323 25.94 6.63 -3.85
CA LEU A 323 25.81 6.86 -2.41
C LEU A 323 24.77 5.91 -1.83
N TYR A 324 24.96 5.57 -0.56
CA TYR A 324 24.11 4.66 0.19
C TYR A 324 23.53 5.38 1.42
N PRO A 325 22.25 5.78 1.42
CA PRO A 325 21.61 6.43 2.57
C PRO A 325 21.45 5.42 3.69
N SER A 326 21.49 5.80 4.97
CA SER A 326 21.04 4.93 6.08
C SER A 326 19.60 4.45 5.86
N GLU A 327 19.15 3.42 6.59
CA GLU A 327 17.77 2.96 6.47
C GLU A 327 16.77 4.09 6.81
N GLN A 328 17.05 4.86 7.86
CA GLN A 328 16.25 6.00 8.29
C GLN A 328 16.08 7.00 7.13
N ILE A 329 17.17 7.39 6.49
CA ILE A 329 17.16 8.37 5.40
C ILE A 329 16.56 7.79 4.11
N GLU A 330 16.79 6.51 3.85
CA GLU A 330 16.16 5.78 2.75
C GLU A 330 14.64 5.79 2.89
N LYS A 331 14.09 5.52 4.07
CA LYS A 331 12.64 5.53 4.27
C LYS A 331 12.04 6.93 4.06
N VAL A 332 12.66 7.99 4.56
CA VAL A 332 12.20 9.37 4.28
C VAL A 332 12.22 9.65 2.78
N TRP A 333 13.25 9.20 2.08
CA TRP A 333 13.38 9.37 0.65
C TRP A 333 12.30 8.62 -0.14
N LEU A 334 12.08 7.34 0.15
CA LEU A 334 11.03 6.51 -0.45
C LEU A 334 9.64 7.08 -0.17
N ILE A 335 9.41 7.60 1.04
CA ILE A 335 8.17 8.29 1.39
C ILE A 335 8.00 9.53 0.53
N HIS A 336 9.01 10.40 0.42
CA HIS A 336 8.92 11.62 -0.40
C HIS A 336 8.66 11.28 -1.88
N MET A 337 9.35 10.29 -2.45
CA MET A 337 9.10 9.80 -3.82
C MET A 337 7.63 9.49 -4.08
N SER A 338 6.94 8.89 -3.10
CA SER A 338 5.53 8.54 -3.21
C SER A 338 4.56 9.74 -3.30
N PHE A 339 5.04 10.97 -3.04
CA PHE A 339 4.31 12.22 -3.26
C PHE A 339 4.42 12.74 -4.72
N GLY A 340 5.15 12.03 -5.58
CA GLY A 340 5.14 12.24 -7.04
C GLY A 340 5.57 13.65 -7.45
N VAL A 341 4.61 14.55 -7.70
CA VAL A 341 4.87 15.92 -8.17
C VAL A 341 5.72 16.71 -7.21
N ASN A 342 5.44 16.63 -5.90
CA ASN A 342 6.21 17.40 -4.94
C ASN A 342 7.68 16.98 -4.93
N TYR A 343 7.95 15.68 -5.02
CA TYR A 343 9.29 15.14 -5.15
C TYR A 343 9.99 15.58 -6.44
N ILE A 344 9.32 15.46 -7.59
CA ILE A 344 9.85 15.89 -8.89
C ILE A 344 10.20 17.38 -8.86
N ASP A 345 9.32 18.22 -8.33
CA ASP A 345 9.51 19.67 -8.22
C ASP A 345 10.64 20.02 -7.27
N PHE A 346 10.65 19.40 -6.09
CA PHE A 346 11.69 19.58 -5.08
C PHE A 346 13.06 19.27 -5.69
N CYS A 347 13.22 18.10 -6.30
CA CYS A 347 14.49 17.67 -6.86
C CYS A 347 14.93 18.53 -8.05
N SER A 348 14.00 18.91 -8.93
CA SER A 348 14.29 19.79 -10.07
C SER A 348 14.78 21.17 -9.64
N LYS A 349 14.27 21.73 -8.55
CA LYS A 349 14.67 23.06 -8.04
C LYS A 349 15.92 23.03 -7.17
N THR A 350 16.15 21.92 -6.47
CA THR A 350 17.21 21.82 -5.46
C THR A 350 18.49 21.22 -6.03
N ILE A 351 18.38 20.09 -6.73
CA ILE A 351 19.51 19.29 -7.21
C ILE A 351 19.58 19.15 -8.73
N ASN A 352 18.65 19.77 -9.48
CA ASN A 352 18.57 19.83 -10.96
C ASN A 352 18.33 18.49 -11.69
N PHE A 353 17.99 17.42 -10.97
CA PHE A 353 17.53 16.15 -11.53
C PHE A 353 16.72 15.40 -10.47
N VAL A 354 15.95 14.39 -10.86
CA VAL A 354 15.02 13.61 -10.02
C VAL A 354 15.59 12.22 -9.76
N PRO A 355 16.40 11.99 -8.71
CA PRO A 355 17.02 10.68 -8.51
C PRO A 355 15.97 9.59 -8.30
N TYR A 356 16.26 8.37 -8.77
CA TYR A 356 15.45 7.19 -8.50
C TYR A 356 16.16 6.29 -7.49
N HIS A 357 15.39 5.48 -6.76
CA HIS A 357 15.96 4.58 -5.77
C HIS A 357 16.45 3.32 -6.49
N VAL A 358 17.69 2.95 -6.22
CA VAL A 358 18.22 1.65 -6.64
C VAL A 358 18.17 0.76 -5.40
N PRO A 359 17.30 -0.25 -5.39
CA PRO A 359 17.09 -1.07 -4.21
C PRO A 359 18.35 -1.77 -3.78
N PHE A 360 18.49 -1.86 -2.46
CA PHE A 360 19.52 -2.65 -1.83
C PHE A 360 19.40 -4.11 -2.25
N THR A 361 20.50 -4.76 -2.61
CA THR A 361 20.48 -6.10 -3.20
C THR A 361 20.73 -7.20 -2.17
N GLY A 362 21.26 -6.87 -0.99
CA GLY A 362 21.45 -7.81 0.13
C GLY A 362 22.40 -8.96 -0.15
N ASN A 363 23.16 -8.89 -1.24
CA ASN A 363 24.07 -9.96 -1.61
C ASN A 363 25.41 -9.78 -0.87
N THR A 364 25.69 -10.69 0.05
CA THR A 364 26.94 -10.80 0.81
C THR A 364 28.12 -11.37 0.01
N THR A 365 27.96 -11.67 -1.29
CA THR A 365 28.97 -12.42 -2.07
C THR A 365 29.99 -11.57 -2.85
N GLY A 366 30.16 -10.27 -2.55
CA GLY A 366 31.34 -9.53 -3.06
C GLY A 366 31.23 -8.02 -3.24
N TYR A 367 30.06 -7.42 -3.04
CA TYR A 367 29.91 -5.97 -2.92
C TYR A 367 29.82 -5.64 -1.43
N ASP A 368 30.84 -5.01 -0.85
CA ASP A 368 30.78 -4.68 0.57
C ASP A 368 29.92 -3.43 0.78
N ASP A 369 28.61 -3.64 0.89
CA ASP A 369 27.63 -2.60 1.19
C ASP A 369 27.98 -1.80 2.46
N ARG A 370 28.74 -2.40 3.39
CA ARG A 370 29.27 -1.69 4.56
C ARG A 370 30.36 -0.70 4.14
N THR A 371 31.26 -1.10 3.25
CA THR A 371 32.27 -0.21 2.65
C THR A 371 31.61 0.94 1.90
N GLU A 372 30.60 0.70 1.06
CA GLU A 372 29.93 1.79 0.33
C GLU A 372 29.14 2.74 1.23
N TYR A 373 28.51 2.19 2.28
CA TYR A 373 27.90 3.00 3.31
C TYR A 373 28.95 3.84 4.07
N ASN A 374 30.08 3.25 4.44
CA ASN A 374 31.18 3.97 5.10
C ASN A 374 31.80 5.04 4.18
N ASN A 375 31.89 4.78 2.86
CA ASN A 375 32.27 5.79 1.87
C ASN A 375 31.29 6.96 1.87
N THR A 376 29.99 6.68 2.00
CA THR A 376 28.95 7.73 2.11
C THR A 376 29.11 8.55 3.39
N LEU A 377 29.38 7.94 4.54
CA LEU A 377 29.63 8.63 5.81
C LEU A 377 30.92 9.48 5.76
N GLY A 378 31.97 8.94 5.12
CA GLY A 378 33.22 9.67 4.88
C GLY A 378 33.02 10.89 3.99
N PHE A 379 32.27 10.72 2.89
CA PHE A 379 31.92 11.83 1.99
C PHE A 379 31.04 12.88 2.69
N TYR A 380 30.07 12.44 3.49
CA TYR A 380 29.26 13.33 4.33
C TYR A 380 30.17 14.20 5.21
N THR A 381 31.10 13.56 5.94
CA THR A 381 32.02 14.25 6.85
C THR A 381 32.91 15.23 6.11
N ALA A 382 33.40 14.86 4.93
CA ALA A 382 34.21 15.74 4.11
C ALA A 382 33.43 16.99 3.67
N ILE A 383 32.18 16.83 3.21
CA ILE A 383 31.34 17.93 2.72
C ILE A 383 30.84 18.84 3.84
N PHE A 384 30.43 18.30 4.98
CA PHE A 384 29.84 19.09 6.07
C PHE A 384 30.82 19.45 7.19
N GLY A 385 32.03 18.87 7.20
CA GLY A 385 33.05 19.09 8.23
C GLY A 385 32.69 18.48 9.59
N VAL A 386 31.63 17.68 9.66
CA VAL A 386 31.09 17.10 10.88
C VAL A 386 30.63 15.67 10.63
N GLN A 387 30.74 14.83 11.66
CA GLN A 387 30.17 13.49 11.59
C GLN A 387 28.63 13.58 11.56
N PRO A 388 27.96 12.75 10.76
CA PRO A 388 26.51 12.69 10.78
C PRO A 388 25.99 12.19 12.13
N CYS A 389 24.80 12.63 12.55
CA CYS A 389 24.22 12.17 13.81
C CYS A 389 23.92 10.66 13.78
N SER A 390 24.38 9.92 14.78
CA SER A 390 24.31 8.45 14.83
C SER A 390 22.88 7.89 14.94
N SER A 391 21.90 8.67 15.39
CA SER A 391 20.49 8.23 15.42
C SER A 391 19.87 8.16 14.02
N CYS A 392 20.30 9.05 13.12
CA CYS A 392 19.90 9.05 11.71
C CYS A 392 20.86 8.23 10.84
N TRP A 393 22.13 8.18 11.21
CA TRP A 393 23.21 7.52 10.48
C TRP A 393 23.96 6.56 11.42
N PRO A 394 23.34 5.41 11.77
CA PRO A 394 23.99 4.44 12.65
C PRO A 394 25.28 3.90 12.00
N PRO A 395 26.27 3.45 12.80
CA PRO A 395 27.40 2.70 12.29
C PRO A 395 26.98 1.50 11.44
N ALA A 396 27.84 1.09 10.50
CA ALA A 396 27.56 0.00 9.56
C ALA A 396 27.17 -1.30 10.29
N GLU A 397 27.81 -1.58 11.43
CA GLU A 397 27.55 -2.77 12.24
C GLU A 397 26.12 -2.81 12.77
N LEU A 398 25.58 -1.66 13.17
CA LEU A 398 24.19 -1.54 13.64
C LEU A 398 23.21 -1.54 12.47
N ARG A 399 23.53 -0.80 11.40
CA ARG A 399 22.68 -0.72 10.20
C ARG A 399 22.44 -2.10 9.58
N PHE A 400 23.50 -2.91 9.46
CA PHE A 400 23.46 -4.21 8.79
C PHE A 400 23.34 -5.38 9.78
N ASN A 401 22.89 -5.14 11.02
CA ASN A 401 22.54 -6.18 11.99
C ASN A 401 21.19 -6.78 11.63
N VAL A 402 21.12 -8.10 11.42
CA VAL A 402 19.92 -8.86 11.04
C VAL A 402 18.67 -8.61 11.89
N GLU A 403 18.80 -8.26 13.16
CA GLU A 403 17.65 -7.99 14.06
C GLU A 403 17.01 -6.62 13.82
N ASN A 404 17.84 -5.65 13.39
CA ASN A 404 17.42 -4.28 13.09
C ASN A 404 17.29 -4.05 11.59
N PHE A 405 17.81 -4.97 10.80
CA PHE A 405 17.91 -4.88 9.36
C PHE A 405 16.52 -4.95 8.75
N GLN A 406 16.20 -3.90 8.00
CA GLN A 406 15.09 -3.86 7.07
C GLN A 406 13.71 -3.91 7.75
N CYS A 407 13.21 -2.72 8.06
CA CYS A 407 11.82 -2.51 8.36
C CYS A 407 10.93 -3.04 7.24
N MET A 408 9.83 -3.67 7.64
CA MET A 408 8.76 -4.14 6.76
C MET A 408 7.49 -3.34 7.00
N PHE A 409 6.65 -3.22 5.98
CA PHE A 409 5.31 -2.66 6.17
C PHE A 409 4.39 -3.64 6.89
N ILE A 410 3.88 -3.23 8.05
CA ILE A 410 2.90 -3.98 8.85
C ILE A 410 1.69 -3.11 9.19
N ASN A 411 0.51 -3.72 9.31
CA ASN A 411 -0.66 -3.06 9.86
C ASN A 411 -0.86 -3.50 11.32
N LEU A 412 -0.69 -2.57 12.26
CA LEU A 412 -0.70 -2.87 13.70
C LEU A 412 -2.07 -3.34 14.21
N ILE A 413 -3.16 -2.79 13.66
CA ILE A 413 -4.53 -3.21 14.01
C ILE A 413 -4.77 -4.66 13.59
N ARG A 414 -4.39 -5.01 12.36
CA ARG A 414 -4.54 -6.37 11.83
C ARG A 414 -3.66 -7.36 12.58
N LEU A 415 -2.42 -6.97 12.92
CA LEU A 415 -1.53 -7.80 13.74
C LEU A 415 -2.12 -8.10 15.11
N ALA A 416 -2.61 -7.07 15.80
CA ALA A 416 -3.21 -7.27 17.12
C ALA A 416 -4.49 -8.12 17.05
N GLY A 417 -5.34 -7.88 16.04
CA GLY A 417 -6.54 -8.68 15.81
C GLY A 417 -6.23 -10.16 15.58
N PHE A 418 -5.24 -10.45 14.74
CA PHE A 418 -4.80 -11.82 14.47
C PHE A 418 -4.21 -12.47 15.72
N PHE A 419 -3.29 -11.78 16.41
CA PHE A 419 -2.60 -12.29 17.59
C PHE A 419 -3.58 -12.68 18.70
N TRP A 420 -4.58 -11.85 18.98
CA TRP A 420 -5.58 -12.17 20.01
C TRP A 420 -6.58 -13.23 19.58
N ALA A 421 -6.98 -13.26 18.31
CA ALA A 421 -7.77 -14.37 17.78
C ALA A 421 -7.04 -15.71 18.00
N HIS A 422 -5.72 -15.72 17.78
CA HIS A 422 -4.89 -16.90 18.06
C HIS A 422 -4.85 -17.25 19.56
N GLN A 423 -4.58 -16.28 20.44
CA GLN A 423 -4.51 -16.51 21.89
C GLN A 423 -5.82 -17.03 22.49
N LEU A 424 -6.97 -16.59 21.98
CA LEU A 424 -8.28 -17.07 22.43
C LEU A 424 -8.61 -18.51 21.99
N GLY A 425 -7.68 -19.19 21.30
CA GLY A 425 -7.91 -20.54 20.79
C GLY A 425 -8.89 -20.59 19.61
N ASN A 426 -9.29 -19.43 19.07
CA ASN A 426 -10.07 -19.36 17.83
C ASN A 426 -9.24 -19.81 16.62
N LEU A 427 -7.92 -20.01 16.80
CA LEU A 427 -6.97 -20.60 15.86
C LEU A 427 -6.15 -21.68 16.59
N SER A 428 -6.74 -22.80 17.02
CA SER A 428 -5.98 -23.85 17.75
C SER A 428 -5.09 -24.70 16.83
N ASN A 429 -3.91 -25.07 17.36
CA ASN A 429 -2.75 -25.66 16.67
C ASN A 429 -2.89 -27.16 16.31
N GLY A 430 -2.65 -27.49 15.03
CA GLY A 430 -2.28 -28.85 14.59
C GLY A 430 -2.77 -29.20 13.17
N SER A 431 -1.89 -29.00 12.17
CA SER A 431 -2.08 -29.13 10.70
C SER A 431 -2.56 -27.82 10.02
N PRO A 432 -2.00 -27.39 8.86
CA PRO A 432 -2.48 -26.23 8.09
C PRO A 432 -3.80 -26.53 7.36
N THR A 433 -4.63 -27.37 7.97
CA THR A 433 -5.94 -27.77 7.49
C THR A 433 -6.91 -27.51 8.62
N LEU A 434 -7.62 -26.38 8.54
CA LEU A 434 -8.99 -26.32 9.04
C LEU A 434 -9.67 -27.61 8.58
N ALA A 435 -10.23 -28.39 9.50
CA ALA A 435 -10.76 -29.72 9.22
C ALA A 435 -11.54 -29.72 7.89
N PRO A 436 -11.22 -30.59 6.93
CA PRO A 436 -11.93 -30.60 5.66
C PRO A 436 -13.41 -30.83 5.97
N ARG A 437 -14.29 -29.90 5.57
CA ARG A 437 -15.72 -30.24 5.48
C ARG A 437 -15.78 -31.48 4.60
N LYS A 438 -16.23 -32.60 5.18
CA LYS A 438 -16.33 -33.90 4.51
C LYS A 438 -16.95 -33.68 3.14
N ASN A 439 -16.23 -34.13 2.11
CA ASN A 439 -16.69 -34.18 0.73
C ASN A 439 -18.11 -34.76 0.64
N MET A 440 -19.06 -33.96 0.19
CA MET A 440 -20.05 -34.39 -0.79
C MET A 440 -19.88 -33.38 -1.93
N GLY A 441 -19.15 -33.71 -2.98
CA GLY A 441 -19.52 -34.79 -3.88
C GLY A 441 -20.34 -34.16 -5.01
N GLU A 442 -19.63 -33.90 -6.11
CA GLU A 442 -20.12 -33.72 -7.47
C GLU A 442 -20.62 -32.33 -7.91
N THR A 443 -19.78 -31.75 -8.78
CA THR A 443 -20.00 -30.63 -9.70
C THR A 443 -21.28 -30.80 -10.53
N PRO A 444 -22.10 -29.74 -10.70
CA PRO A 444 -22.97 -29.65 -11.85
C PRO A 444 -22.26 -28.87 -12.96
N GLN A 445 -21.91 -29.62 -14.01
CA GLN A 445 -21.50 -29.12 -15.31
C GLN A 445 -22.40 -27.97 -15.79
N TYR A 446 -21.78 -26.88 -16.24
CA TYR A 446 -22.44 -25.87 -17.06
C TYR A 446 -22.67 -26.46 -18.46
N VAL A 447 -23.80 -27.14 -18.65
CA VAL A 447 -24.31 -27.50 -19.99
C VAL A 447 -25.43 -26.55 -20.36
N GLU A 448 -25.26 -25.93 -21.53
CA GLU A 448 -26.21 -25.12 -22.28
C GLU A 448 -27.69 -25.50 -22.09
N LYS A 449 -28.54 -24.50 -21.88
CA LYS A 449 -29.95 -24.57 -22.28
C LYS A 449 -30.40 -23.30 -23.00
N LYS A 450 -29.99 -23.20 -24.27
CA LYS A 450 -30.97 -22.91 -25.32
C LYS A 450 -32.03 -24.02 -25.26
N GLU A 451 -33.28 -23.64 -25.50
CA GLU A 451 -34.48 -24.48 -25.47
C GLU A 451 -35.06 -24.80 -24.08
N LYS A 452 -35.99 -23.95 -23.64
CA LYS A 452 -37.37 -24.34 -23.28
C LYS A 452 -38.19 -23.11 -22.82
N MET A 453 -38.23 -22.07 -23.66
CA MET A 453 -39.43 -21.25 -23.77
C MET A 453 -40.38 -21.95 -24.74
N LYS A 454 -41.12 -22.94 -24.24
CA LYS A 454 -42.35 -23.45 -24.87
C LYS A 454 -43.06 -24.36 -23.85
N HIS A 455 -44.27 -23.95 -23.50
CA HIS A 455 -45.29 -24.67 -22.73
C HIS A 455 -45.15 -24.78 -21.20
N LYS A 456 -45.86 -23.87 -20.50
CA LYS A 456 -46.76 -24.28 -19.40
C LYS A 456 -48.06 -23.48 -19.48
N LYS A 457 -49.10 -24.14 -19.98
CA LYS A 457 -50.53 -23.80 -19.84
C LYS A 457 -51.15 -24.95 -19.04
N GLY A 458 -51.79 -24.64 -17.91
CA GLY A 458 -52.74 -25.50 -17.15
C GLY A 458 -52.17 -26.81 -16.58
N SER A 459 -52.80 -27.51 -15.64
CA SER A 459 -53.89 -27.25 -14.70
C SER A 459 -53.85 -28.36 -13.65
N LYS A 460 -54.44 -28.09 -12.48
CA LYS A 460 -54.74 -28.97 -11.33
C LYS A 460 -55.02 -30.46 -11.62
N ALA A 461 -54.59 -31.34 -10.71
CA ALA A 461 -55.42 -32.14 -9.77
C ALA A 461 -54.73 -33.45 -9.34
N GLY A 462 -54.84 -33.85 -8.05
CA GLY A 462 -54.61 -35.24 -7.60
C GLY A 462 -53.91 -35.45 -6.24
N MET A 463 -54.69 -35.36 -5.16
CA MET A 463 -54.57 -36.03 -3.83
C MET A 463 -54.05 -37.50 -3.89
N ILE A 464 -53.41 -38.20 -2.93
CA ILE A 464 -53.40 -38.24 -1.43
C ILE A 464 -52.21 -39.12 -0.92
N ALA A 465 -51.72 -38.85 0.31
CA ALA A 465 -51.01 -39.70 1.30
C ALA A 465 -49.62 -40.32 0.96
N ALA A 466 -48.63 -40.41 1.86
CA ALA A 466 -48.45 -40.02 3.27
C ALA A 466 -46.94 -40.11 3.60
N GLY A 467 -46.47 -39.34 4.60
CA GLY A 467 -45.27 -39.71 5.36
C GLY A 467 -44.20 -38.63 5.57
N VAL A 468 -44.33 -37.92 6.69
CA VAL A 468 -43.25 -37.41 7.58
C VAL A 468 -42.62 -36.01 7.29
N ALA A 469 -42.75 -35.16 8.33
CA ALA A 469 -42.02 -33.95 8.70
C ALA A 469 -42.36 -32.57 8.06
N VAL A 470 -43.23 -31.84 8.76
CA VAL A 470 -43.36 -30.37 8.86
C VAL A 470 -42.00 -29.77 9.31
N GLY A 471 -41.46 -28.62 8.90
CA GLY A 471 -41.94 -27.47 8.12
C GLY A 471 -41.53 -26.17 8.82
N ALA A 472 -40.74 -25.29 8.18
CA ALA A 472 -40.67 -23.82 8.38
C ALA A 472 -39.52 -23.20 7.54
N GLY A 473 -39.83 -22.29 6.62
CA GLY A 473 -38.81 -21.57 5.81
C GLY A 473 -39.37 -20.60 4.76
N VAL A 474 -40.61 -20.11 4.95
CA VAL A 474 -41.24 -19.02 4.16
C VAL A 474 -41.74 -17.88 5.05
N ILE A 475 -41.37 -17.84 6.33
CA ILE A 475 -41.67 -16.69 7.19
C ILE A 475 -40.36 -16.01 7.53
N LEU A 476 -39.93 -15.04 6.70
CA LEU A 476 -39.19 -13.82 7.10
C LEU A 476 -38.72 -12.94 5.92
N VAL A 477 -39.50 -12.83 4.84
CA VAL A 477 -39.40 -11.68 3.89
C VAL A 477 -40.42 -10.57 4.26
N GLY A 478 -41.19 -10.72 5.34
CA GLY A 478 -42.17 -9.73 5.80
C GLY A 478 -41.75 -8.86 7.00
N GLY A 479 -40.69 -9.20 7.74
CA GLY A 479 -40.39 -8.56 9.03
C GLY A 479 -39.62 -7.23 8.96
N GLY A 480 -38.73 -7.06 7.97
CA GLY A 480 -37.87 -5.87 7.87
C GLY A 480 -38.53 -4.62 7.25
N LEU A 481 -39.66 -4.79 6.56
CA LEU A 481 -40.37 -3.69 5.88
C LEU A 481 -41.51 -3.09 6.73
N ALA A 482 -41.87 -3.69 7.87
CA ALA A 482 -42.86 -3.14 8.80
C ALA A 482 -42.25 -2.17 9.84
N LEU A 483 -40.96 -2.30 10.17
CA LEU A 483 -40.25 -1.45 11.15
C LEU A 483 -40.03 0.00 10.68
N VAL A 484 -40.21 0.28 9.38
CA VAL A 484 -40.12 1.64 8.82
C VAL A 484 -41.51 2.28 8.66
N ALA A 485 -42.60 1.53 8.86
CA ALA A 485 -43.96 2.02 8.56
C ALA A 485 -44.82 2.35 9.80
N TYR A 486 -44.59 1.75 10.97
CA TYR A 486 -45.38 2.01 12.20
C TYR A 486 -44.52 1.88 13.49
N PRO A 487 -44.04 3.01 14.07
CA PRO A 487 -43.07 2.98 15.16
C PRO A 487 -43.65 2.64 16.55
N ASP A 488 -44.97 2.66 16.75
CA ASP A 488 -45.60 2.47 18.07
C ASP A 488 -46.11 1.04 18.33
N ALA A 489 -45.83 0.08 17.44
CA ALA A 489 -46.44 -1.25 17.45
C ALA A 489 -45.51 -2.39 17.92
N VAL A 490 -44.30 -2.09 18.40
CA VAL A 490 -43.29 -3.11 18.74
C VAL A 490 -42.94 -3.04 20.23
N ASP A 491 -43.20 -4.12 20.95
CA ASP A 491 -42.69 -4.31 22.31
C ASP A 491 -41.24 -4.80 22.23
N TYR A 492 -40.30 -3.92 22.58
CA TYR A 492 -38.86 -4.14 22.45
C TYR A 492 -38.26 -5.10 23.50
N ASN A 493 -39.09 -5.70 24.37
CA ASN A 493 -38.64 -6.61 25.42
C ASN A 493 -38.88 -8.11 25.11
N ASP A 494 -39.32 -8.49 23.90
CA ASP A 494 -39.48 -9.91 23.52
C ASP A 494 -38.17 -10.49 22.94
N THR A 495 -37.56 -11.42 23.68
CA THR A 495 -36.28 -12.05 23.34
C THR A 495 -36.33 -12.99 22.13
N ASN A 496 -37.52 -13.41 21.68
CA ASN A 496 -37.63 -14.35 20.55
C ASN A 496 -37.47 -13.71 19.16
N LEU A 497 -37.61 -12.38 19.05
CA LEU A 497 -37.46 -11.67 17.78
C LEU A 497 -35.98 -11.54 17.35
N LEU A 498 -35.07 -11.41 18.32
CA LEU A 498 -33.63 -11.34 18.08
C LEU A 498 -33.05 -12.69 17.64
N ASP A 499 -33.55 -13.80 18.19
CA ASP A 499 -33.11 -15.14 17.78
C ASP A 499 -33.52 -15.44 16.33
N THR A 500 -34.73 -15.04 15.93
CA THR A 500 -35.21 -15.26 14.55
C THR A 500 -34.48 -14.37 13.51
N ILE A 501 -34.02 -13.17 13.90
CA ILE A 501 -33.15 -12.32 13.06
C ILE A 501 -31.74 -12.89 12.97
N THR A 502 -31.25 -13.51 14.05
CA THR A 502 -29.91 -14.11 14.13
C THR A 502 -29.81 -15.38 13.28
N ASP A 503 -30.86 -16.21 13.26
CA ASP A 503 -30.93 -17.41 12.41
C ASP A 503 -31.07 -17.06 10.92
N GLY A 504 -31.82 -16.00 10.57
CA GLY A 504 -31.88 -15.48 9.20
C GLY A 504 -30.55 -14.88 8.70
N LEU A 505 -29.75 -14.31 9.61
CA LEU A 505 -28.37 -13.87 9.35
C LEU A 505 -27.42 -15.07 9.21
N HIS A 506 -27.63 -16.14 9.98
CA HIS A 506 -26.83 -17.37 9.92
C HIS A 506 -26.99 -18.11 8.57
N ASP A 507 -28.20 -18.18 8.02
CA ASP A 507 -28.44 -18.84 6.73
C ASP A 507 -27.98 -17.99 5.53
N GLY A 508 -28.11 -16.66 5.62
CA GLY A 508 -27.59 -15.73 4.61
C GLY A 508 -26.04 -15.66 4.56
N LEU A 509 -25.37 -15.87 5.69
CA LEU A 509 -23.91 -15.85 5.80
C LEU A 509 -23.26 -17.22 5.49
N SER A 510 -24.04 -18.30 5.47
CA SER A 510 -23.57 -19.64 5.07
C SER A 510 -23.38 -19.79 3.55
N ALA A 511 -23.90 -18.85 2.73
CA ALA A 511 -23.77 -18.84 1.28
C ALA A 511 -22.47 -18.18 0.75
N LEU A 512 -21.57 -17.71 1.62
CA LEU A 512 -20.38 -16.93 1.25
C LEU A 512 -19.04 -17.61 1.60
N GLY A 513 -19.08 -18.92 1.91
CA GLY A 513 -17.88 -19.69 2.22
C GLY A 513 -17.23 -20.30 0.99
N GLU A 514 -16.25 -19.62 0.40
CA GLU A 514 -15.05 -20.25 -0.18
C GLU A 514 -13.98 -19.19 -0.50
N LEU A 515 -12.72 -19.55 -0.22
CA LEU A 515 -11.45 -18.83 -0.41
C LEU A 515 -10.89 -18.07 0.83
N SER A 516 -10.23 -18.83 1.71
CA SER A 516 -9.13 -18.34 2.54
C SER A 516 -7.82 -18.32 1.74
N PHE A 517 -6.93 -17.38 2.03
CA PHE A 517 -5.51 -17.45 1.67
C PHE A 517 -4.70 -17.64 2.94
N GLY A 518 -3.86 -18.68 2.94
CA GLY A 518 -2.65 -18.72 3.76
C GLY A 518 -1.54 -17.85 3.16
#